data_AF-A0A7Y3ALQ7-F1
#
_entry.id   AF-A0A7Y3ALQ7-F1
#
_cell.length_a   1.000
_cell.length_b   1.000
_cell.length_c   1.000
_cell.angle_alpha   90.00
_cell.angle_beta   90.00
_cell.angle_gamma   90.00
#
_symmetry.space_group_name_H-M   'P 1'
#
loop_
_entity.id
_entity.type
_entity.pdbx_description
1 polymer ?
#
loop_
_entity_poly.entity_id
_entity_poly.type
_entity_poly.pdbx_seq_one_letter_code
_entity_poly.pdbx_strand_id
1 'polypeptide(L)' 'HESYIGSQFTGRVEELTRVGDHPAIIPSIEGWARIYGENTITVDPHDDPYWRGFLVS' A
#
# COMPACT_ATOMS: atom_id res chain seq x y z
N HIS A 1 3.63 13.08 8.22
CA HIS A 1 2.65 12.39 9.09
C HIS A 1 3.38 11.23 9.77
N GLU A 2 3.14 11.02 11.06
CA GLU A 2 3.74 9.92 11.83
C GLU A 2 2.69 8.82 12.05
N SER A 3 3.05 7.59 11.71
CA SER A 3 2.18 6.42 11.91
C SER A 3 2.18 5.95 13.36
N TYR A 4 1.25 5.06 13.70
CA TYR A 4 1.17 4.44 15.04
C TYR A 4 2.47 3.72 15.48
N ILE A 5 3.29 3.27 14.52
CA ILE A 5 4.57 2.60 14.77
C ILE A 5 5.79 3.50 14.56
N GLY A 6 5.59 4.82 14.47
CA GLY A 6 6.65 5.82 14.34
C GLY A 6 7.26 5.95 12.93
N SER A 7 6.68 5.30 11.90
CA SER A 7 7.10 5.52 10.52
C SER A 7 6.61 6.88 10.02
N GLN A 8 7.37 7.51 9.12
CA GLN A 8 7.03 8.82 8.57
C GLN A 8 6.99 8.81 7.04
N PHE A 9 6.03 9.55 6.50
CA PHE A 9 5.99 9.93 5.09
C PHE A 9 5.99 11.45 4.94
N THR A 10 6.67 11.92 3.89
CA THR A 10 6.74 13.31 3.48
C THR A 10 5.78 13.52 2.32
N GLY A 11 4.85 14.47 2.44
CA GLY A 11 3.93 14.82 1.36
C GLY A 11 4.23 16.20 0.79
N ARG A 12 4.01 16.41 -0.51
CA ARG A 12 4.11 17.72 -1.17
C ARG A 12 2.95 17.93 -2.13
N VAL A 13 2.47 19.18 -2.19
CA VAL A 13 1.59 19.64 -3.28
C VAL A 13 2.49 20.00 -4.45
N GLU A 14 2.46 19.22 -5.51
CA GLU A 14 3.27 19.47 -6.71
C GLU A 14 2.62 20.54 -7.59
N GLU A 15 1.29 20.51 -7.72
CA GLU A 15 0.56 21.43 -8.56
C GLU A 15 -0.88 21.61 -8.08
N LEU A 16 -1.50 22.75 -8.40
CA LEU A 16 -2.94 22.93 -8.34
C LEU A 16 -3.56 22.51 -9.68
N THR A 17 -4.64 21.75 -9.64
CA THR A 17 -5.32 21.27 -10.85
C THR A 17 -6.84 21.26 -10.64
N ARG A 18 -7.58 20.60 -11.53
CA ARG A 18 -9.04 20.41 -11.41
C ARG A 18 -9.45 18.99 -11.76
N VAL A 19 -10.46 18.48 -11.06
CA VAL A 19 -11.18 17.25 -11.41
C VAL A 19 -12.60 17.65 -11.80
N GLY A 20 -12.87 17.68 -13.11
CA GLY A 20 -14.07 18.32 -13.64
C GLY A 20 -14.15 19.79 -13.18
N ASP A 21 -15.24 20.14 -12.53
CA ASP A 21 -15.46 21.51 -12.02
C ASP A 21 -14.92 21.75 -10.60
N HIS A 22 -14.21 20.78 -10.02
CA HIS A 22 -13.69 20.88 -8.67
C HIS A 22 -12.20 21.24 -8.66
N PRO A 23 -11.78 22.29 -7.92
CA PRO A 23 -10.36 22.52 -7.63
C PRO A 23 -9.72 21.30 -6.94
N ALA A 24 -8.49 20.97 -7.32
CA ALA A 24 -7.77 19.81 -6.84
C ALA A 24 -6.26 20.09 -6.78
N ILE A 25 -5.49 19.09 -6.35
CA ILE A 25 -4.03 19.12 -6.34
C ILE A 25 -3.46 17.87 -7.01
N ILE A 26 -2.23 17.96 -7.50
CA ILE A 26 -1.38 16.81 -7.76
C ILE A 26 -0.50 16.60 -6.52
N PRO A 27 -0.76 15.60 -5.67
CA PRO A 27 0.08 15.33 -4.51
C PRO A 27 1.23 14.37 -4.88
N SER A 28 2.35 14.49 -4.16
CA SER A 28 3.37 13.44 -4.06
C SER A 28 3.53 12.99 -2.61
N ILE A 29 3.93 11.73 -2.44
CA ILE A 29 4.22 11.12 -1.15
C ILE A 29 5.56 10.39 -1.27
N GLU A 30 6.47 10.70 -0.36
CA GLU A 30 7.77 10.05 -0.22
C GLU A 30 7.80 9.22 1.07
N GLY A 31 8.33 8.01 0.95
CA GLY A 31 8.60 7.10 2.04
C GLY A 31 9.73 6.17 1.66
N TRP A 32 9.99 5.17 2.49
CA TRP A 32 10.99 4.14 2.20
C TRP A 32 10.42 2.74 2.41
N ALA A 33 10.97 1.79 1.66
CA ALA A 33 10.71 0.37 1.80
C ALA A 33 12.04 -0.38 1.90
N ARG A 34 12.03 -1.57 2.48
CA ARG A 34 13.19 -2.47 2.56
C ARG A 34 12.80 -3.84 2.03
N ILE A 35 13.77 -4.52 1.43
CA ILE A 35 13.63 -5.93 1.06
C ILE A 35 13.75 -6.76 2.34
N TYR A 36 12.74 -7.58 2.62
CA TYR A 36 12.72 -8.46 3.80
C TYR A 36 12.84 -9.94 3.45
N GLY A 37 12.73 -10.30 2.18
CA GLY A 37 12.90 -11.67 1.71
C GLY A 37 12.46 -11.85 0.27
N GLU A 38 12.89 -12.97 -0.31
CA GLU A 38 12.42 -13.47 -1.60
C GLU A 38 11.70 -14.80 -1.34
N ASN A 39 10.42 -14.86 -1.69
CA ASN A 39 9.56 -15.99 -1.33
C ASN A 39 9.11 -16.74 -2.57
N THR A 40 9.17 -18.07 -2.51
CA THR A 40 8.46 -18.96 -3.44
C THR A 40 7.27 -19.56 -2.70
N ILE A 41 6.05 -19.24 -3.16
CA ILE A 41 4.81 -19.69 -2.54
C ILE A 41 4.18 -20.75 -3.46
N THR A 42 3.88 -21.93 -2.92
CA THR A 42 3.26 -23.06 -3.64
C THR A 42 1.89 -23.37 -3.04
N VAL A 43 0.94 -23.77 -3.88
CA VAL A 43 -0.45 -24.00 -3.49
C VAL A 43 -0.97 -25.28 -4.16
N ASP A 44 -1.66 -26.15 -3.42
CA ASP A 44 -2.36 -27.33 -3.95
C ASP A 44 -3.89 -27.15 -3.81
N PRO A 45 -4.60 -26.80 -4.89
CA PRO A 45 -6.05 -26.58 -4.85
C PRO A 45 -6.89 -27.85 -4.62
N HIS A 46 -6.30 -29.03 -4.75
CA HIS A 46 -7.01 -30.30 -4.63
C HIS A 46 -6.88 -30.92 -3.23
N ASP A 47 -5.77 -30.69 -2.54
CA ASP A 47 -5.49 -31.25 -1.21
C ASP A 47 -5.61 -30.23 -0.07
N ASP A 48 -5.27 -28.95 -0.29
CA ASP A 48 -5.32 -27.93 0.76
C ASP A 48 -6.72 -27.25 0.83
N PRO A 49 -7.53 -27.52 1.88
CA PRO A 49 -8.85 -26.89 2.01
C PRO A 49 -8.80 -25.37 2.24
N TYR A 50 -7.63 -24.82 2.57
CA TYR A 50 -7.40 -23.41 2.85
C TYR A 50 -6.53 -22.72 1.82
N TRP A 51 -6.36 -23.30 0.62
CA TRP A 51 -5.52 -22.76 -0.44
C TRP A 51 -5.85 -21.30 -0.85
N ARG A 52 -7.10 -20.87 -0.63
CA ARG A 52 -7.57 -19.49 -0.87
C ARG A 52 -7.33 -18.53 0.30
N GLY A 53 -6.75 -19.02 1.40
CA GLY A 53 -6.68 -18.33 2.68
C GLY A 53 -8.04 -18.26 3.39
N PHE A 54 -7.98 -17.80 4.63
CA PHE A 54 -9.15 -17.42 5.43
C PHE A 54 -8.75 -16.23 6.29
N LEU A 55 -9.74 -15.44 6.71
CA LEU A 55 -9.55 -14.30 7.60
C LEU A 55 -10.35 -14.54 8.88
N VAL A 56 -9.70 -14.32 10.02
CA VAL A 56 -10.37 -14.22 11.33
C VAL A 56 -10.03 -12.84 11.89
N SER A 57 -11.05 -12.09 12.28
CA SER A 57 -10.95 -10.71 12.75
C SER A 57 -11.03 -10.59 14.26
#